data_AF-A0A3D0YDK1-F1
#
_entry.id   AF-A0A3D0YDK1-F1
#
_cell.length_a   1.000
_cell.length_b   1.000
_cell.length_c   1.000
_cell.angle_alpha   90.00
_cell.angle_beta   90.00
_cell.angle_gamma   90.00
#
_symmetry.space_group_name_H-M   'P 1'
#
loop_
_entity.id
_entity.type
_entity.pdbx_description
1 polymer ?
#
loop_
_entity_poly.entity_id
_entity_poly.type
_entity_poly.pdbx_seq_one_letter_code
_entity_poly.pdbx_strand_id
1 'polypeptide(L)'
;MIESRCGLKCNTCEWKGPMGCKGCMESNGDMAWGTCKLAKCCMDKKHNHCGKCGKFPCDELNEFAYDKEHGNNGERLETLKTWIKEE
;
A
#
# COMPACT_ATOMS: atom_id res chain seq x y z
N MET A 1 4.65 8.46 -9.96
CA MET A 1 5.22 8.73 -8.60
C MET A 1 4.62 7.73 -7.62
N ILE A 2 5.44 7.13 -6.75
CA ILE A 2 5.00 6.11 -5.78
C ILE A 2 4.59 6.79 -4.47
N GLU A 3 3.33 6.64 -4.06
CA GLU A 3 2.77 7.31 -2.87
C GLU A 3 2.65 6.39 -1.65
N SER A 4 2.65 5.08 -1.84
CA SER A 4 2.57 4.09 -0.78
C SER A 4 3.17 2.76 -1.23
N ARG A 5 3.43 1.85 -0.30
CA ARG A 5 3.91 0.52 -0.66
C ARG A 5 2.82 -0.36 -1.27
N CYS A 6 1.57 -0.20 -0.88
CA CYS A 6 0.48 -1.11 -1.27
C CYS A 6 -0.34 -0.65 -2.49
N GLY A 7 -0.05 0.53 -3.07
CA GLY A 7 -0.82 1.06 -4.20
C GLY A 7 -1.95 2.02 -3.83
N LEU A 8 -2.15 2.30 -2.54
CA LEU A 8 -3.07 3.38 -2.15
C LEU A 8 -2.48 4.74 -2.50
N LYS A 9 -3.31 5.65 -3.02
CA LYS A 9 -2.96 7.04 -3.25
C LYS A 9 -3.09 7.82 -1.95
N CYS A 10 -1.99 7.95 -1.21
CA CYS A 10 -2.00 8.59 0.10
C CYS A 10 -2.26 10.10 0.03
N ASN A 11 -1.98 10.76 -1.09
CA ASN A 11 -2.24 12.19 -1.24
C ASN A 11 -3.73 12.53 -1.32
N THR A 12 -4.56 11.59 -1.81
CA THR A 12 -6.01 11.75 -1.90
C THR A 12 -6.75 10.99 -0.80
N CYS A 13 -6.04 10.53 0.24
CA CYS A 13 -6.64 9.76 1.33
C CYS A 13 -7.23 10.70 2.38
N GLU A 14 -8.56 10.69 2.50
CA GLU A 14 -9.32 11.55 3.41
C GLU A 14 -8.99 11.29 4.89
N TRP A 15 -8.59 10.07 5.24
CA TRP A 15 -8.23 9.67 6.60
C TRP A 15 -6.84 10.16 7.04
N LYS A 16 -5.98 10.56 6.09
CA LYS A 16 -4.57 10.87 6.40
C LYS A 16 -4.43 12.01 7.41
N GLY A 17 -5.17 13.10 7.19
CA GLY A 17 -5.17 14.28 8.05
C GLY A 17 -5.77 14.00 9.43
N PRO A 18 -7.05 13.58 9.52
CA PRO A 18 -7.73 13.33 10.80
C PRO A 18 -7.02 12.30 11.69
N MET A 19 -6.39 11.28 11.11
CA MET A 19 -5.68 10.24 11.86
C MET A 19 -4.22 10.62 12.21
N GLY A 20 -3.74 11.80 11.82
CA GLY A 20 -2.32 12.15 11.96
C GLY A 20 -1.39 11.16 11.24
N CYS A 21 -1.87 10.52 10.18
CA CYS A 21 -1.15 9.47 9.48
C CYS A 21 -0.05 10.07 8.60
N LYS A 22 1.21 9.72 8.90
CA LYS A 22 2.38 10.16 8.13
C LYS A 22 2.56 9.37 6.81
N GLY A 23 1.83 8.26 6.66
CA GLY A 23 1.96 7.34 5.54
C GLY A 23 3.08 6.33 5.77
N CYS A 24 2.93 5.16 5.14
CA CYS A 24 3.77 4.00 5.44
C CYS A 24 5.26 4.23 5.19
N MET A 25 5.64 5.08 4.23
CA MET A 25 7.04 5.34 3.90
C MET A 25 7.76 6.13 5.01
N GLU A 26 7.13 7.19 5.52
CA GLU A 26 7.71 7.99 6.61
C GLU A 26 7.66 7.23 7.93
N SER A 27 6.60 6.46 8.16
CA SER A 27 6.41 5.74 9.42
C SER A 27 7.03 4.34 9.43
N ASN A 28 7.74 3.93 8.38
CA ASN A 28 8.27 2.57 8.21
C ASN A 28 7.24 1.46 8.48
N GLY A 29 5.98 1.69 8.10
CA GLY A 29 4.88 0.74 8.28
C GLY A 29 4.22 0.76 9.67
N ASP A 30 4.65 1.63 10.58
CA ASP A 30 3.99 1.82 11.88
C ASP A 30 2.92 2.91 11.74
N MET A 31 1.66 2.50 11.61
CA MET A 31 0.53 3.37 11.27
C MET A 31 -0.22 3.78 12.55
N ALA A 32 -1.07 4.80 12.44
CA ALA A 32 -1.91 5.26 13.55
C ALA A 32 -2.84 4.16 14.12
N TRP A 33 -3.18 3.17 13.30
CA TRP A 33 -4.00 2.00 13.65
C TRP A 33 -3.17 0.74 13.98
N GLY A 34 -1.85 0.83 14.04
CA GLY A 34 -0.93 -0.28 14.30
C GLY A 34 -0.01 -0.60 13.11
N THR A 35 0.66 -1.75 13.16
CA THR A 35 1.66 -2.11 12.15
C THR A 35 1.02 -2.63 10.87
N CYS A 36 1.36 -2.02 9.74
CA CYS A 36 0.95 -2.45 8.41
C CYS A 36 1.86 -3.57 7.88
N LYS A 37 1.32 -4.79 7.85
CA LYS A 37 2.04 -6.00 7.39
C LYS A 37 2.52 -5.89 5.94
N LEU A 38 1.70 -5.37 5.02
CA LEU A 38 2.10 -5.14 3.63
C LEU A 38 3.27 -4.16 3.51
N ALA A 39 3.27 -3.08 4.29
CA ALA A 39 4.34 -2.10 4.26
C ALA A 39 5.66 -2.70 4.76
N LYS A 40 5.63 -3.38 5.93
CA LYS A 40 6.81 -4.07 6.48
C LYS A 40 7.35 -5.12 5.50
N CYS A 41 6.48 -6.01 5.01
CA CYS A 41 6.85 -7.04 4.03
C CYS A 41 7.47 -6.46 2.74
N CYS A 42 6.91 -5.36 2.21
CA CYS A 42 7.45 -4.69 1.03
C CYS A 42 8.84 -4.08 1.30
N MET A 43 9.01 -3.42 2.45
CA MET A 43 10.27 -2.77 2.84
C MET A 43 11.36 -3.79 3.17
N ASP A 44 11.02 -4.88 3.86
CA ASP A 44 11.95 -5.96 4.20
C ASP A 44 12.51 -6.63 2.93
N LYS A 45 11.66 -6.77 1.90
CA LYS A 45 12.04 -7.23 0.57
C LYS A 45 12.73 -6.16 -0.28
N LYS A 46 12.92 -4.95 0.25
CA LYS A 46 13.54 -3.79 -0.41
C LYS A 46 12.84 -3.41 -1.72
N HIS A 47 11.52 -3.60 -1.78
CA HIS A 47 10.72 -3.17 -2.91
C HIS A 47 10.19 -1.76 -2.70
N ASN A 48 10.16 -0.96 -3.78
CA ASN A 48 9.54 0.36 -3.75
C ASN A 48 8.01 0.28 -3.57
N HIS A 49 7.39 -0.76 -4.12
CA HIS A 49 5.97 -1.04 -3.94
C HIS A 49 5.69 -2.54 -4.14
N CYS A 50 4.54 -3.01 -3.65
CA CYS A 50 4.15 -4.42 -3.68
C CYS A 50 4.04 -4.99 -5.11
N GLY A 51 3.84 -4.12 -6.11
CA GLY A 51 3.88 -4.48 -7.53
C GLY A 51 5.21 -5.09 -8.02
N LYS A 52 6.33 -4.89 -7.30
CA LYS A 52 7.61 -5.54 -7.63
C LYS A 52 7.79 -6.92 -7.00
N CYS A 53 6.81 -7.38 -6.22
CA CYS A 53 6.83 -8.72 -5.65
C CYS A 53 6.68 -9.76 -6.78
N GLY A 54 7.53 -10.78 -6.80
CA GLY A 54 7.45 -11.86 -7.80
C GLY A 54 6.16 -12.70 -7.73
N LYS A 55 5.33 -12.50 -6.71
CA LYS A 55 4.01 -13.12 -6.55
C LYS A 55 2.86 -12.13 -6.79
N PHE A 56 3.09 -11.00 -7.44
CA PHE A 56 2.09 -9.94 -7.56
C PHE A 56 0.90 -10.34 -8.49
N PRO A 57 -0.37 -10.10 -8.07
CA PRO A 57 -0.79 -9.73 -6.72
C PRO A 57 -0.72 -10.94 -5.78
N CYS A 58 -0.04 -10.80 -4.63
CA CYS A 58 0.02 -11.89 -3.66
C CYS A 58 -1.25 -11.91 -2.82
N ASP A 59 -1.58 -13.06 -2.23
CA ASP A 59 -2.84 -13.28 -1.49
C ASP A 59 -3.09 -12.18 -0.44
N GLU A 60 -2.09 -11.86 0.39
CA GLU A 60 -2.22 -10.80 1.40
C GLU A 60 -2.54 -9.43 0.78
N LEU A 61 -1.93 -9.08 -0.35
CA LEU A 61 -2.24 -7.81 -1.02
C LEU A 61 -3.66 -7.82 -1.60
N ASN A 62 -4.08 -8.97 -2.11
CA ASN A 62 -5.40 -9.18 -2.69
C ASN A 62 -6.49 -9.08 -1.60
N GLU A 63 -6.28 -9.73 -0.45
CA GLU A 63 -7.13 -9.61 0.74
C GLU A 63 -7.29 -8.16 1.18
N PHE A 64 -6.18 -7.41 1.29
CA PHE A 64 -6.24 -5.99 1.62
C PHE A 64 -6.96 -5.13 0.57
N ALA A 65 -6.93 -5.53 -0.70
CA ALA A 65 -7.60 -4.80 -1.79
C ALA A 65 -9.12 -5.02 -1.81
N TYR A 66 -9.57 -6.19 -1.37
CA TYR A 66 -10.99 -6.61 -1.37
C TYR A 66 -11.55 -6.84 0.03
N ASP A 67 -10.88 -6.35 1.07
CA ASP A 67 -11.42 -6.34 2.43
C ASP A 67 -12.80 -5.68 2.46
N LYS A 68 -13.75 -6.24 3.21
CA LYS A 68 -15.16 -5.82 3.16
C LYS A 68 -15.38 -4.42 3.73
N GLU A 69 -14.54 -3.99 4.66
CA GLU A 69 -14.71 -2.71 5.38
C GLU A 69 -13.69 -1.67 4.91
N HIS A 70 -12.45 -2.08 4.66
CA HIS A 70 -11.31 -1.22 4.39
C HIS A 70 -10.66 -1.47 3.01
N GLY A 71 -11.26 -2.35 2.21
CA GLY A 71 -10.85 -2.59 0.84
C GLY A 71 -11.15 -1.39 -0.05
N ASN A 72 -10.59 -1.42 -1.25
CA ASN A 72 -10.85 -0.40 -2.27
C ASN A 72 -11.23 -1.04 -3.60
N ASN A 73 -11.95 -2.17 -3.54
CA ASN A 73 -12.44 -2.93 -4.68
C ASN A 73 -11.37 -3.16 -5.77
N GLY A 74 -10.12 -3.41 -5.36
CA GLY A 74 -9.01 -3.64 -6.29
C GLY A 74 -8.30 -2.39 -6.83
N GLU A 75 -8.74 -1.16 -6.55
CA GLU A 75 -8.13 0.07 -7.11
C GLU A 75 -6.63 0.20 -6.81
N ARG A 76 -6.17 -0.32 -5.66
CA ARG A 76 -4.73 -0.31 -5.32
C ARG A 76 -3.92 -1.20 -6.25
N LEU A 77 -4.52 -2.29 -6.75
CA LEU A 77 -3.88 -3.21 -7.69
C LEU A 77 -3.70 -2.52 -9.06
N GLU A 78 -4.70 -1.78 -9.52
CA GLU A 78 -4.59 -0.98 -10.75
C GLU A 78 -3.53 0.11 -10.63
N THR A 79 -3.47 0.78 -9.48
CA THR A 79 -2.41 1.76 -9.20
C THR A 79 -1.03 1.12 -9.24
N LEU A 80 -0.86 -0.07 -8.64
CA LEU A 80 0.40 -0.82 -8.72
C LEU A 80 0.74 -1.24 -10.16
N LYS A 81 -0.22 -1.69 -10.96
CA LYS A 81 -0.02 -2.01 -12.39
C LYS A 81 0.47 -0.81 -13.19
N THR A 82 -0.01 0.38 -12.87
CA THR A 82 0.47 1.63 -13.47
C THR A 82 1.91 1.91 -13.04
N TRP A 83 2.22 1.88 -11.74
CA TRP A 83 3.58 2.14 -11.25
C TRP A 83 4.61 1.12 -11.75
N ILE A 84 4.23 -0.15 -11.93
CA ILE A 84 5.09 -1.18 -12.54
C ILE A 84 5.58 -0.76 -13.94
N LYS A 85 4.73 -0.06 -14.71
CA LYS A 85 5.04 0.38 -16.09
C LYS A 85 5.80 1.72 -16.14
N GLU A 86 5.68 2.52 -15.10
CA GLU A 86 6.34 3.84 -14.99
C GLU A 86 7.77 3.77 -14.44
N GLU A 87 8.19 2.61 -13.94
CA GLU A 87 9.56 2.27 -13.51
C GLU A 87 10.30 1.43 -14.55
#